data_AF-A0A072V5A2-F1
#
_entry.id   AF-A0A072V5A2-F1
#
_cell.length_a   1.000
_cell.length_b   1.000
_cell.length_c   1.000
_cell.angle_alpha   90.00
_cell.angle_beta   90.00
_cell.angle_gamma   90.00
#
_symmetry.space_group_name_H-M   'P 1'
#
loop_
_entity.id
_entity.type
_entity.pdbx_description
1 polymer ?
#
loop_
_entity_poly.entity_id
_entity_poly.type
_entity_poly.pdbx_seq_one_letter_code
_entity_poly.pdbx_strand_id
1 'polypeptide(L)'
;MVQEGGTYQLENAIVGFNESPYKFKPFNEILSSTVEDVSTDVIGHVIERGDIRETEKDGRKSRVIDLTLEDLENNRLHCSLWGEHVDKIVTFFCNHDNDTPTVLILQFCKTRM
;
A
#
# COMPACT_ATOMS: atom_id res chain seq x y z
N MET A 1 -13.21 14.05 -10.18
CA MET A 1 -14.00 13.65 -11.36
C MET A 1 -13.03 13.41 -12.50
N VAL A 2 -12.94 12.19 -13.00
CA VAL A 2 -12.13 11.87 -14.19
C VAL A 2 -12.93 12.34 -15.40
N GLN A 3 -12.38 13.26 -16.19
CA GLN A 3 -13.05 13.80 -17.37
C GLN A 3 -12.87 12.79 -18.52
N GLU A 4 -13.97 12.19 -19.00
CA GLU A 4 -13.91 11.30 -20.16
C GLU A 4 -13.33 12.04 -21.37
N GLY A 5 -12.31 11.43 -22.01
CA GLY A 5 -11.65 11.97 -23.21
C GLY A 5 -10.33 12.73 -22.97
N GLY A 6 -9.81 12.76 -21.74
CA GLY A 6 -8.48 13.33 -21.46
C GLY A 6 -7.32 12.44 -21.95
N THR A 7 -6.27 13.06 -22.49
CA THR A 7 -4.97 12.39 -22.71
C THR A 7 -4.16 12.45 -21.42
N TYR A 8 -3.85 11.30 -20.84
CA TYR A 8 -3.03 11.20 -19.62
C TYR A 8 -1.58 10.86 -19.98
N GLN A 9 -0.63 11.64 -19.43
CA GLN A 9 0.78 11.25 -19.50
C GLN A 9 1.07 10.23 -18.40
N LEU A 10 1.54 9.04 -18.80
CA LEU A 10 2.00 8.02 -17.88
C LEU A 10 3.48 8.21 -17.61
N GLU A 11 3.85 8.73 -16.44
CA GLU A 11 5.24 9.01 -16.10
C GLU A 11 6.00 7.78 -15.58
N ASN A 12 5.29 6.75 -15.12
CA ASN A 12 5.87 5.54 -14.51
C ASN A 12 5.19 4.25 -14.99
N ALA A 13 5.10 4.07 -16.31
CA ALA A 13 4.58 2.82 -16.88
C ALA A 13 5.62 1.70 -16.80
N ILE A 14 5.26 0.57 -16.20
CA ILE A 14 6.07 -0.64 -16.27
C ILE A 14 5.64 -1.43 -17.52
N VAL A 15 6.54 -1.55 -18.49
CA VAL A 15 6.28 -2.21 -19.79
C VAL A 15 7.23 -3.40 -19.95
N GLY A 16 6.72 -4.54 -20.43
CA GLY A 16 7.56 -5.67 -20.85
C GLY A 16 7.37 -6.98 -20.10
N PHE A 17 6.16 -7.32 -19.68
CA PHE A 17 5.86 -8.65 -19.12
C PHE A 17 4.82 -9.41 -19.94
N ASN A 18 5.06 -10.71 -20.15
CA ASN A 18 4.09 -11.61 -20.76
C ASN A 18 2.94 -11.96 -19.80
N GLU A 19 3.19 -11.85 -18.48
CA GLU A 19 2.21 -12.05 -17.41
C GLU A 19 2.37 -10.92 -16.38
N SER A 20 1.29 -10.57 -15.66
CA SER A 20 1.36 -9.55 -14.61
C SER A 20 2.44 -9.91 -13.58
N PRO A 21 3.37 -9.01 -13.23
CA PRO A 21 4.33 -9.24 -12.16
C PRO A 21 3.68 -9.18 -10.77
N TYR A 22 2.41 -8.78 -10.69
CA TYR A 22 1.61 -8.69 -9.48
C TYR A 22 0.57 -9.81 -9.42
N LYS A 23 0.41 -10.40 -8.23
CA LYS A 23 -0.64 -11.37 -7.92
C LYS A 23 -1.54 -10.81 -6.81
N PHE A 24 -2.37 -9.84 -7.15
CA PHE A 24 -3.24 -9.17 -6.19
C PHE A 24 -4.28 -10.12 -5.62
N LYS A 25 -4.40 -10.14 -4.29
CA LYS A 25 -5.46 -10.87 -3.59
C LYS A 25 -6.54 -9.89 -3.13
N PRO A 26 -7.84 -10.20 -3.33
CA PRO A 26 -8.94 -9.40 -2.82
C PRO A 26 -8.87 -9.20 -1.31
N PHE A 27 -9.24 -8.02 -0.79
CA PHE A 27 -9.10 -7.76 0.65
C PHE A 27 -10.03 -8.64 1.49
N ASN A 28 -11.24 -8.92 1.01
CA ASN A 28 -12.16 -9.83 1.69
C ASN A 28 -11.57 -11.25 1.88
N GLU A 29 -10.81 -11.78 0.92
CA GLU A 29 -10.11 -13.07 1.04
C GLU A 29 -8.95 -13.02 2.04
N ILE A 30 -8.24 -11.89 2.13
CA ILE A 30 -7.18 -11.70 3.12
C ILE A 30 -7.79 -11.62 4.53
N LEU A 31 -8.83 -10.80 4.69
CA LEU A 31 -9.49 -10.54 5.97
C LEU A 31 -10.25 -11.75 6.51
N SER A 32 -10.76 -12.63 5.63
CA SER A 32 -11.44 -13.87 6.02
C SER A 32 -10.52 -15.08 6.13
N SER A 33 -9.25 -14.95 5.76
CA SER A 33 -8.29 -16.05 5.81
C SER A 33 -8.00 -16.47 7.25
N THR A 34 -8.00 -17.79 7.49
CA THR A 34 -7.51 -18.40 8.73
C THR A 34 -6.10 -18.98 8.58
N VAL A 35 -5.46 -18.77 7.42
CA VAL A 35 -4.15 -19.33 7.07
C VAL A 35 -3.18 -18.17 6.80
N GLU A 36 -1.99 -18.23 7.40
CA GLU A 36 -0.92 -17.30 7.10
C GLU A 36 -0.41 -17.59 5.69
N ASP A 37 -0.65 -16.66 4.76
CA ASP A 37 -0.05 -16.74 3.43
C ASP A 37 1.45 -16.45 3.50
N VAL A 38 2.22 -17.14 2.66
CA VAL A 38 3.68 -16.94 2.55
C VAL A 38 3.98 -15.48 2.18
N SER A 39 3.21 -14.93 1.24
CA SER A 39 3.27 -13.54 0.81
C SER A 39 2.06 -13.19 -0.05
N THR A 40 1.52 -11.98 0.06
CA THR A 40 0.39 -11.50 -0.74
C THR A 40 0.70 -10.14 -1.36
N ASP A 41 0.29 -9.91 -2.60
CA ASP A 41 0.32 -8.56 -3.19
C ASP A 41 -1.04 -7.89 -2.98
N VAL A 42 -1.04 -6.60 -2.66
CA VAL A 42 -2.27 -5.81 -2.45
C VAL A 42 -2.20 -4.49 -3.20
N ILE A 43 -3.37 -4.01 -3.64
CA ILE A 43 -3.57 -2.69 -4.22
C ILE A 43 -4.77 -2.05 -3.55
N GLY A 44 -4.65 -0.80 -3.11
CA GLY A 44 -5.76 -0.11 -2.47
C GLY A 44 -5.55 1.39 -2.37
N HIS A 45 -6.66 2.10 -2.18
CA HIS A 45 -6.67 3.54 -1.95
C HIS A 45 -6.31 3.84 -0.49
N VAL A 46 -5.34 4.72 -0.24
CA VAL A 46 -4.95 5.13 1.11
C VAL A 46 -6.02 6.08 1.66
N ILE A 47 -6.82 5.60 2.62
CA ILE A 47 -7.89 6.39 3.24
C ILE A 47 -7.51 6.97 4.60
N GLU A 48 -6.56 6.35 5.30
CA GLU A 48 -6.09 6.84 6.60
C GLU A 48 -4.57 6.64 6.74
N ARG A 49 -3.94 7.56 7.47
CA ARG A 49 -2.51 7.57 7.77
C ARG A 49 -2.36 7.78 9.27
N GLY A 50 -1.67 6.86 9.92
CA GLY A 50 -1.28 7.01 11.32
C GLY A 50 -0.03 7.87 11.48
N ASP A 51 0.33 8.11 12.73
CA ASP A 51 1.59 8.77 13.08
C ASP A 51 2.80 7.85 12.84
N ILE A 52 3.93 8.46 12.51
CA ILE A 52 5.21 7.75 12.48
C ILE A 52 5.63 7.47 13.92
N ARG A 53 5.91 6.21 14.21
CA ARG A 53 6.37 5.77 15.52
C ARG A 53 7.78 5.20 15.42
N GLU A 54 8.59 5.47 16.44
CA GLU A 54 9.84 4.73 16.66
C GLU A 54 9.58 3.52 17.55
N THR A 55 10.20 2.41 17.19
CA THR A 55 10.13 1.14 17.92
C THR A 55 11.54 0.66 18.19
N GLU A 56 11.76 0.01 19.32
CA GLU A 56 13.04 -0.62 19.64
C GLU A 56 12.81 -2.08 20.02
N LYS A 57 13.53 -2.98 19.37
CA LYS A 57 13.51 -4.41 19.68
C LYS A 57 14.94 -4.95 19.65
N ASP A 58 15.35 -5.61 20.72
CA ASP A 58 16.70 -6.19 20.87
C ASP A 58 17.82 -5.16 20.60
N GLY A 59 17.62 -3.92 21.06
CA GLY A 59 18.55 -2.79 20.84
C GLY A 59 18.56 -2.22 19.42
N ARG A 60 17.72 -2.75 18.51
CA ARG A 60 17.56 -2.22 17.15
C ARG A 60 16.36 -1.30 17.10
N LYS A 61 16.62 -0.03 16.77
CA LYS A 61 15.58 0.96 16.49
C LYS A 61 15.04 0.82 15.07
N SER A 62 13.74 0.92 14.90
CA SER A 62 13.05 0.92 13.61
C SER A 62 11.90 1.91 13.63
N ARG A 63 11.57 2.49 12.47
CA ARG A 63 10.39 3.34 12.29
C ARG A 63 9.25 2.55 11.67
N VAL A 64 8.04 2.90 12.05
CA VAL A 64 6.80 2.32 11.50
C VAL A 64 5.74 3.39 11.29
N ILE A 65 4.97 3.26 10.22
CA ILE A 65 3.73 4.01 9.99
C ILE A 65 2.62 3.01 9.66
N ASP A 66 1.45 3.20 10.26
CA ASP A 66 0.26 2.42 9.93
C ASP A 66 -0.58 3.17 8.91
N LEU A 67 -1.12 2.46 7.93
CA LEU A 67 -2.01 2.97 6.89
C LEU A 67 -3.27 2.11 6.85
N THR A 68 -4.39 2.72 6.48
CA THR A 68 -5.61 2.01 6.08
C THR A 68 -5.78 2.12 4.58
N LEU A 69 -5.83 0.97 3.90
CA LEU A 69 -6.15 0.85 2.48
C LEU A 69 -7.61 0.45 2.32
N GLU A 70 -8.31 1.03 1.35
CA GLU A 70 -9.67 0.65 0.96
C GLU A 70 -9.69 0.15 -0.49
N ASP A 71 -10.39 -0.96 -0.75
CA ASP A 71 -10.63 -1.49 -2.10
C ASP A 71 -11.93 -0.93 -2.72
N LEU A 72 -12.27 -1.39 -3.93
CA LEU A 72 -13.47 -0.94 -4.64
C LEU A 72 -14.78 -1.44 -4.01
N GLU A 73 -14.71 -2.42 -3.13
CA GLU A 73 -15.85 -3.02 -2.41
C GLU A 73 -15.96 -2.47 -0.98
N ASN A 74 -15.21 -1.41 -0.66
CA ASN A 74 -15.14 -0.75 0.64
C ASN A 74 -14.61 -1.64 1.78
N ASN A 75 -13.92 -2.73 1.46
CA ASN A 75 -13.17 -3.49 2.47
C ASN A 75 -11.94 -2.69 2.89
N ARG A 76 -11.59 -2.75 4.18
CA ARG A 76 -10.48 -1.99 4.75
C ARG A 76 -9.38 -2.92 5.23
N LEU A 77 -8.18 -2.72 4.72
CA LEU A 77 -6.98 -3.44 5.12
C LEU A 77 -6.05 -2.51 5.91
N HIS A 78 -5.74 -2.88 7.14
CA HIS A 78 -4.71 -2.20 7.93
C HIS A 78 -3.34 -2.78 7.59
N CYS A 79 -2.38 -1.92 7.27
CA CYS A 79 -1.02 -2.33 6.98
C CYS A 79 0.00 -1.42 7.65
N SER A 80 1.13 -1.99 8.04
CA SER A 80 2.26 -1.26 8.63
C SER A 80 3.45 -1.26 7.68
N LEU A 81 3.97 -0.08 7.36
CA LEU A 81 5.22 0.09 6.61
C LEU A 81 6.37 0.34 7.59
N TRP A 82 7.51 -0.31 7.37
CA TRP A 82 8.64 -0.29 8.29
C TRP A 82 9.92 0.22 7.61
N GLY A 83 10.82 0.79 8.40
CA GLY A 83 12.16 1.18 7.96
C GLY A 83 12.13 2.15 6.77
N GLU A 84 12.87 1.83 5.71
CA GLU A 84 12.98 2.68 4.51
C GLU A 84 11.64 2.93 3.80
N HIS A 85 10.64 2.06 3.98
CA HIS A 85 9.32 2.27 3.39
C HIS A 85 8.58 3.45 4.03
N VAL A 86 8.87 3.76 5.30
CA VAL A 86 8.38 4.97 5.96
C VAL A 86 8.92 6.21 5.25
N ASP A 87 10.22 6.26 4.93
CA ASP A 87 10.81 7.42 4.25
C ASP A 87 10.25 7.63 2.86
N LYS A 88 10.05 6.53 2.11
CA LYS A 88 9.46 6.55 0.77
C LYS A 88 8.05 7.13 0.79
N ILE A 89 7.18 6.64 1.68
CA ILE A 89 5.78 7.08 1.73
C ILE A 89 5.66 8.52 2.27
N VAL A 90 6.47 8.90 3.25
CA VAL A 90 6.48 10.27 3.79
C VAL A 90 6.96 11.25 2.73
N THR A 91 8.04 10.93 2.04
CA THR A 91 8.56 11.77 0.95
C THR A 91 7.54 11.92 -0.16
N PHE A 92 6.83 10.84 -0.52
CA PHE A 92 5.73 10.89 -1.48
C PHE A 92 4.65 11.87 -1.02
N PHE A 93 4.16 11.76 0.21
CA PHE A 93 3.11 12.65 0.72
C PHE A 93 3.56 14.10 0.92
N CYS A 94 4.84 14.37 1.22
CA CYS A 94 5.34 15.73 1.32
C CYS A 94 5.43 16.43 -0.05
N ASN A 95 5.56 15.67 -1.14
CA ASN A 95 5.74 16.19 -2.50
C ASN A 95 4.45 16.23 -3.32
N HIS A 96 3.32 15.78 -2.76
CA HIS A 96 2.02 15.73 -3.45
C HIS A 96 0.92 16.36 -2.58
N ASP A 97 -0.09 16.95 -3.22
CA ASP A 97 -1.23 17.53 -2.52
C ASP A 97 -2.01 16.46 -1.75
N ASN A 98 -2.31 16.74 -0.48
CA ASN A 98 -3.05 15.81 0.39
C ASN A 98 -4.47 15.50 -0.11
N ASP A 99 -5.04 16.37 -0.95
CA ASP A 99 -6.36 16.19 -1.54
C ASP A 99 -6.35 15.26 -2.77
N THR A 100 -5.16 14.87 -3.26
CA THR A 100 -5.04 13.94 -4.38
C THR A 100 -5.19 12.50 -3.89
N PRO A 101 -6.16 11.72 -4.43
CA PRO A 101 -6.32 10.31 -4.09
C PRO A 101 -5.02 9.54 -4.33
N THR A 102 -4.56 8.79 -3.33
CA THR A 102 -3.33 7.99 -3.42
C THR A 102 -3.68 6.51 -3.47
N VAL A 103 -3.28 5.82 -4.53
CA VAL A 103 -3.34 4.35 -4.61
C VAL A 103 -1.96 3.78 -4.30
N LEU A 104 -1.92 2.78 -3.43
CA LEU A 104 -0.70 2.10 -3.03
C LEU A 104 -0.72 0.67 -3.55
N ILE A 105 0.38 0.26 -4.20
CA ILE A 105 0.66 -1.12 -4.58
C ILE A 105 1.74 -1.65 -3.64
N LEU A 106 1.45 -2.73 -2.93
CA LEU A 106 2.40 -3.41 -2.05
C LEU A 106 2.60 -4.83 -2.54
N GLN A 107 3.86 -5.24 -2.69
CA GLN A 107 4.23 -6.60 -3.05
C GLN A 107 4.82 -7.35 -1.87
N PHE A 108 4.64 -8.66 -1.89
CA PHE A 108 5.19 -9.59 -0.91
C PHE A 108 4.82 -9.24 0.54
N CYS A 109 3.61 -8.74 0.77
CA CYS A 109 3.13 -8.43 2.10
C CYS A 109 3.05 -9.70 2.94
N LYS A 110 3.56 -9.60 4.17
CA LYS A 110 3.34 -10.63 5.19
C LYS A 110 2.01 -10.36 5.88
N THR A 111 1.07 -11.29 5.74
CA THR A 111 -0.16 -11.29 6.55
C THR A 111 0.22 -11.61 8.00
N ARG A 112 -0.29 -10.80 8.93
CA ARG A 112 -0.22 -11.10 10.36
C ARG A 112 -1.65 -11.17 10.88
N MET A 113 -2.01 -12.32 11.44
CA MET A 113 -3.25 -12.51 12.20
C MET A 113 -3.02 -12.21 13.67
#